data_AF-A0A6I5KZL6-F1
#
_entry.id   AF-A0A6I5KZL6-F1
#
_cell.length_a   1.000
_cell.length_b   1.000
_cell.length_c   1.000
_cell.angle_alpha   90.00
_cell.angle_beta   90.00
_cell.angle_gamma   90.00
#
_symmetry.space_group_name_H-M   'P 1'
#
loop_
_entity.id
_entity.type
_entity.pdbx_description
1 polymer ?
#
loop_
_entity_poly.entity_id
_entity_poly.type
_entity_poly.pdbx_seq_one_letter_code
_entity_poly.pdbx_strand_id
1 'polypeptide(L)'
;MWVLLGFVMLMGLLSYLVLSRKINPDRYLLLKTEKIPFREIRINVSKYAMDFEPQFKRGNYKLGLGRSIDINNLYCVLYRSEYGFQVNSYNQFVLRNWDTDKVFVVGKVLVEEILEEYQTIQYCIEIPQDYQAYHQEKEGLLPYYQFRWSMTSPSGGGFDYSWEANTLLCSTNGESLQFYRSRGAIIKDDRSGIFP
;
A
#
# COMPACT_ATOMS: atom_id res chain seq x y z
N MET A 1 20.23 -10.47 44.34
CA MET A 1 20.81 -11.25 43.22
C MET A 1 19.75 -12.05 42.48
N TRP A 2 19.00 -12.93 43.13
CA TRP A 2 17.92 -13.72 42.50
C TRP A 2 16.80 -12.90 41.86
N VAL A 3 16.41 -11.79 42.50
CA VAL A 3 15.42 -10.85 41.94
C VAL A 3 15.92 -10.21 40.64
N LEU A 4 17.20 -9.83 40.59
CA LEU A 4 17.83 -9.26 39.39
C LEU A 4 17.89 -10.29 38.25
N LEU A 5 18.27 -11.54 38.57
CA LEU A 5 18.30 -12.64 37.62
C LEU A 5 16.91 -12.94 37.04
N GLY A 6 15.89 -12.96 37.90
CA GLY A 6 14.50 -13.16 37.48
C GLY A 6 14.02 -12.05 36.54
N PHE A 7 14.38 -10.80 36.82
CA PHE A 7 14.04 -9.66 35.94
C PHE A 7 14.71 -9.76 34.57
N VAL A 8 16.00 -10.15 34.52
CA VAL A 8 16.73 -10.34 33.25
C VAL A 8 16.10 -11.46 32.41
N MET A 9 15.76 -12.60 33.03
CA MET A 9 15.09 -13.70 32.35
C MET A 9 13.73 -13.29 31.77
N LEU A 10 12.92 -12.56 32.55
CA LEU A 10 11.62 -12.07 32.10
C LEU A 10 11.75 -11.11 30.90
N MET A 11 12.69 -10.16 30.97
CA MET A 11 12.94 -9.22 29.87
C MET A 11 13.49 -9.93 28.62
N GLY A 12 14.33 -10.95 28.79
CA GLY A 12 14.84 -11.78 27.70
C GLY A 12 13.71 -12.55 27.00
N LEU A 13 12.81 -13.18 27.78
CA LEU A 13 11.65 -13.86 27.24
C LEU A 13 10.71 -12.90 26.50
N LEU A 14 10.39 -11.74 27.10
CA LEU A 14 9.58 -10.71 26.45
C LEU A 14 10.20 -10.23 25.14
N SER A 15 11.50 -9.97 25.13
CA SER A 15 12.23 -9.56 23.91
C SER A 15 12.14 -10.64 22.83
N TYR A 16 12.36 -11.91 23.20
CA TYR A 16 12.21 -13.03 22.27
C TYR A 16 10.79 -13.12 21.70
N LEU A 17 9.75 -12.98 22.54
CA LEU A 17 8.35 -13.02 22.10
C LEU A 17 8.00 -11.86 21.15
N VAL A 18 8.56 -10.67 21.37
CA VAL A 18 8.38 -9.50 20.49
C VAL A 18 9.12 -9.66 19.16
N LEU A 19 10.38 -10.10 19.20
CA LEU A 19 11.20 -10.29 17.99
C LEU A 19 10.70 -11.45 17.12
N SER A 20 10.14 -12.50 17.74
CA SER A 20 9.48 -13.61 17.04
C SER A 20 8.02 -13.31 16.65
N ARG A 21 7.53 -12.10 16.92
CA ARG A 21 6.14 -11.64 16.66
C ARG A 21 5.05 -12.50 17.30
N LYS A 22 5.37 -13.33 18.31
CA LYS A 22 4.38 -13.99 19.18
C LYS A 22 3.59 -12.97 19.99
N ILE A 23 4.25 -11.89 20.39
CA ILE A 23 3.61 -10.63 20.80
C ILE A 23 3.86 -9.64 19.66
N ASN A 24 2.81 -9.10 19.06
CA ASN A 24 2.93 -8.21 17.92
C ASN A 24 2.70 -6.73 18.33
N PRO A 25 3.78 -5.96 18.60
CA PRO A 25 3.66 -4.57 19.02
C PRO A 25 3.19 -3.65 17.89
N ASP A 26 3.31 -4.09 16.63
CA ASP A 26 2.92 -3.29 15.46
C ASP A 26 1.40 -3.03 15.42
N ARG A 27 0.60 -3.72 16.27
CA ARG A 27 -0.82 -3.38 16.48
C ARG A 27 -1.04 -2.03 17.18
N TYR A 28 -0.05 -1.57 17.95
CA TYR A 28 -0.18 -0.40 18.82
C TYR A 28 0.85 0.68 18.53
N LEU A 29 2.05 0.28 18.08
CA LEU A 29 3.21 1.14 17.91
C LEU A 29 3.62 1.20 16.45
N LEU A 30 2.99 2.13 15.72
CA LEU A 30 3.28 2.39 14.32
C LEU A 30 3.77 3.82 14.13
N LEU A 31 4.82 3.95 13.34
CA LEU A 31 5.21 5.20 12.72
C LEU A 31 4.44 5.33 11.41
N LYS A 32 4.03 6.54 11.07
CA LYS A 32 3.21 6.79 9.89
C LYS A 32 3.54 8.12 9.27
N THR A 33 3.51 8.18 7.96
CA THR A 33 3.52 9.47 7.27
C THR A 33 2.20 10.19 7.53
N GLU A 34 2.22 11.51 7.37
CA GLU A 34 0.98 12.23 7.10
C GLU A 34 0.28 11.64 5.87
N LYS A 35 -1.05 11.83 5.78
CA LYS A 35 -1.79 11.46 4.57
C LYS A 35 -1.35 12.40 3.46
N ILE A 36 -0.79 11.86 2.39
CA ILE A 36 -0.33 12.62 1.24
C ILE A 36 -1.50 12.72 0.26
N PRO A 37 -2.18 13.87 0.15
CA PRO A 37 -3.30 14.01 -0.77
C PRO A 37 -2.81 14.05 -2.21
N PHE A 38 -3.63 13.53 -3.12
CA PHE A 38 -3.43 13.68 -4.56
C PHE A 38 -4.77 13.95 -5.23
N ARG A 39 -4.73 14.65 -6.36
CA ARG A 39 -5.92 15.02 -7.16
C ARG A 39 -5.86 14.57 -8.60
N GLU A 40 -4.72 14.03 -9.01
CA GLU A 40 -4.54 13.44 -10.32
C GLU A 40 -4.00 12.02 -10.18
N ILE A 41 -4.41 11.16 -11.10
CA ILE A 41 -3.85 9.81 -11.27
C ILE A 41 -3.53 9.64 -12.74
N ARG A 42 -2.35 9.08 -13.03
CA ARG A 42 -2.06 8.54 -14.36
C ARG A 42 -2.38 7.06 -14.36
N ILE A 43 -3.14 6.60 -15.34
CA ILE A 43 -3.43 5.19 -15.54
C ILE A 43 -2.80 4.76 -16.86
N ASN A 44 -1.82 3.88 -16.79
CA ASN A 44 -1.24 3.24 -17.96
C ASN A 44 -1.97 1.92 -18.21
N VAL A 45 -2.72 1.85 -19.31
CA VAL A 45 -3.45 0.66 -19.72
C VAL A 45 -2.65 -0.07 -20.77
N SER A 46 -2.15 -1.26 -20.41
CA SER A 46 -1.54 -2.20 -21.33
C SER A 46 -2.52 -3.31 -21.72
N LYS A 47 -2.05 -4.26 -22.52
CA LYS A 47 -2.80 -5.48 -22.85
C LYS A 47 -3.15 -6.32 -21.60
N TYR A 48 -2.29 -6.31 -20.58
CA TYR A 48 -2.38 -7.26 -19.45
C TYR A 48 -2.78 -6.61 -18.13
N ALA A 49 -2.47 -5.32 -17.95
CA ALA A 49 -2.66 -4.64 -16.69
C ALA A 49 -2.97 -3.15 -16.87
N MET A 50 -3.50 -2.56 -15.81
CA MET A 50 -3.69 -1.13 -15.63
C MET A 50 -2.85 -0.68 -14.45
N ASP A 51 -1.85 0.16 -14.68
CA ASP A 51 -0.96 0.69 -13.65
C ASP A 51 -1.46 2.07 -13.21
N PHE A 52 -1.88 2.18 -11.96
CA PHE A 52 -2.33 3.41 -11.34
C PHE A 52 -1.15 4.12 -10.69
N GLU A 53 -0.94 5.36 -11.07
CA GLU A 53 0.11 6.20 -10.52
C GLU A 53 -0.50 7.48 -9.95
N PRO A 54 -0.80 7.50 -8.64
CA PRO A 54 -1.19 8.72 -7.95
C PRO A 54 -0.14 9.81 -8.12
N GLN A 55 -0.58 10.99 -8.53
CA GLN A 55 0.31 12.13 -8.75
C GLN A 55 0.45 12.95 -7.48
N PHE A 56 1.55 12.72 -6.76
CA PHE A 56 2.01 13.54 -5.66
C PHE A 56 3.54 13.65 -5.69
N LYS A 57 4.11 14.55 -4.88
CA LYS A 57 5.56 14.80 -4.87
C LYS A 57 6.32 13.53 -4.47
N ARG A 58 7.22 13.03 -5.31
CA ARG A 58 8.07 11.88 -4.93
C ARG A 58 9.19 12.32 -3.98
N GLY A 59 9.72 11.37 -3.22
CA GLY A 59 10.89 11.57 -2.35
C GLY A 59 10.68 11.13 -0.91
N ASN A 60 11.47 11.71 -0.02
CA ASN A 60 11.55 11.31 1.39
C ASN A 60 10.43 11.92 2.25
N TYR A 61 9.66 11.04 2.90
CA TYR A 61 8.59 11.37 3.81
C TYR A 61 8.93 10.95 5.25
N LYS A 62 8.63 11.81 6.23
CA LYS A 62 8.87 11.51 7.64
C LYS A 62 7.83 10.52 8.16
N LEU A 63 8.29 9.47 8.82
CA LEU A 63 7.46 8.50 9.55
C LEU A 63 7.34 8.86 11.04
N GLY A 64 8.33 9.58 11.57
CA GLY A 64 8.45 9.94 12.99
C GLY A 64 9.72 9.36 13.62
N LEU A 65 10.08 9.86 14.81
CA LEU A 65 11.29 9.41 15.56
C LEU A 65 12.59 9.41 14.73
N GLY A 66 12.76 10.38 13.84
CA GLY A 66 13.93 10.49 12.96
C GLY A 66 13.94 9.52 11.78
N ARG A 67 12.91 8.67 11.60
CA ARG A 67 12.79 7.75 10.47
C ARG A 67 12.03 8.40 9.32
N SER A 68 12.43 8.01 8.11
CA SER A 68 11.79 8.43 6.86
C SER A 68 11.72 7.27 5.88
N ILE A 69 10.79 7.38 4.93
CA ILE A 69 10.64 6.46 3.82
C ILE A 69 10.73 7.23 2.51
N ASP A 70 11.43 6.67 1.54
CA ASP A 70 11.56 7.25 0.21
C ASP A 70 10.50 6.66 -0.72
N ILE A 71 9.58 7.49 -1.18
CA ILE A 71 8.48 7.09 -2.05
C ILE A 71 8.83 7.48 -3.48
N ASN A 72 9.50 6.57 -4.19
CA ASN A 72 9.94 6.78 -5.56
C ASN A 72 9.10 6.05 -6.61
N ASN A 73 8.53 4.88 -6.27
CA ASN A 73 7.69 4.08 -7.15
C ASN A 73 6.50 3.54 -6.38
N LEU A 74 5.30 3.77 -6.92
CA LEU A 74 4.05 3.22 -6.40
C LEU A 74 3.63 2.06 -7.29
N TYR A 75 3.25 0.95 -6.67
CA TYR A 75 2.77 -0.23 -7.37
C TYR A 75 1.28 -0.38 -7.06
N CYS A 76 0.44 0.29 -7.85
CA CYS A 76 -1.01 0.16 -7.78
C CYS A 76 -1.49 -0.47 -9.09
N VAL A 77 -1.32 -1.78 -9.23
CA VAL A 77 -1.55 -2.51 -10.48
C VAL A 77 -2.85 -3.29 -10.41
N LEU A 78 -3.68 -3.20 -11.46
CA LEU A 78 -4.85 -4.04 -11.66
C LEU A 78 -4.66 -4.92 -12.90
N TYR A 79 -4.83 -6.23 -12.76
CA TYR A 79 -4.74 -7.14 -13.91
C TYR A 79 -6.03 -7.15 -14.71
N ARG A 80 -5.91 -7.09 -16.04
CA ARG A 80 -7.06 -7.06 -16.96
C ARG A 80 -7.84 -8.37 -17.02
N SER A 81 -7.28 -9.45 -16.46
CA SER A 81 -7.98 -10.72 -16.23
C SER A 81 -9.05 -10.61 -15.14
N GLU A 82 -8.90 -9.68 -14.19
CA GLU A 82 -9.78 -9.52 -13.02
C GLU A 82 -10.60 -8.23 -13.09
N TYR A 83 -10.07 -7.21 -13.78
CA TYR A 83 -10.67 -5.89 -13.85
C TYR A 83 -10.80 -5.39 -15.29
N GLY A 84 -11.93 -4.77 -15.58
CA GLY A 84 -12.21 -4.02 -16.78
C GLY A 84 -12.21 -2.52 -16.53
N PHE A 85 -12.18 -1.75 -17.62
CA PHE A 85 -12.46 -0.33 -17.58
C PHE A 85 -13.22 0.11 -18.81
N GLN A 86 -13.86 1.27 -18.71
CA GLN A 86 -14.44 2.00 -19.83
C GLN A 86 -14.35 3.50 -19.55
N VAL A 87 -14.25 4.30 -20.61
CA VAL A 87 -14.51 5.74 -20.52
C VAL A 87 -15.97 5.96 -20.93
N ASN A 88 -16.79 6.47 -20.01
CA ASN A 88 -18.21 6.66 -20.28
C ASN A 88 -18.49 7.93 -21.11
N SER A 89 -19.76 8.16 -21.46
CA SER A 89 -20.19 9.35 -22.21
C SER A 89 -19.94 10.69 -21.51
N TYR A 90 -19.67 10.68 -20.20
CA TYR A 90 -19.33 11.86 -19.40
C TYR A 90 -17.81 12.06 -19.28
N ASN A 91 -17.03 11.34 -20.08
CA ASN A 91 -15.57 11.33 -20.05
C ASN A 91 -15.00 10.92 -18.68
N GLN A 92 -15.68 10.00 -17.99
CA GLN A 92 -15.21 9.47 -16.72
C GLN A 92 -14.56 8.11 -16.93
N PHE A 93 -13.42 7.89 -16.27
CA PHE A 93 -12.79 6.58 -16.22
C PHE A 93 -13.50 5.71 -15.18
N VAL A 94 -14.13 4.65 -15.66
CA VAL A 94 -14.96 3.76 -14.85
C VAL A 94 -14.31 2.38 -14.82
N LEU A 95 -14.01 1.89 -13.62
CA LEU A 95 -13.50 0.56 -13.37
C LEU A 95 -14.62 -0.41 -13.09
N ARG A 96 -14.40 -1.68 -13.46
CA ARG A 96 -15.31 -2.79 -13.22
C ARG A 96 -14.53 -3.99 -12.74
N ASN A 97 -14.99 -4.65 -11.69
CA ASN A 97 -14.47 -5.96 -11.28
C ASN A 97 -15.26 -7.05 -12.02
N TRP A 98 -14.57 -7.99 -12.68
CA TRP A 98 -15.23 -9.00 -13.51
C TRP A 98 -16.00 -10.05 -12.70
N ASP A 99 -15.53 -10.38 -11.50
CA ASP A 99 -16.14 -11.43 -10.67
C ASP A 99 -17.39 -10.96 -9.94
N THR A 100 -17.38 -9.72 -9.45
CA THR A 100 -18.43 -9.15 -8.59
C THR A 100 -19.37 -8.19 -9.31
N ASP A 101 -19.03 -7.83 -10.55
CA ASP A 101 -19.71 -6.80 -11.34
C ASP A 101 -19.76 -5.40 -10.68
N LYS A 102 -18.99 -5.20 -9.60
CA LYS A 102 -18.89 -3.90 -8.94
C LYS A 102 -18.21 -2.90 -9.87
N VAL A 103 -18.73 -1.69 -9.84
CA VAL A 103 -18.25 -0.57 -10.63
C VAL A 103 -17.72 0.51 -9.72
N PHE A 104 -16.72 1.25 -10.17
CA PHE A 104 -16.25 2.45 -9.48
C PHE A 104 -15.80 3.51 -10.47
N VAL A 105 -16.24 4.74 -10.24
CA VAL A 105 -15.80 5.89 -11.02
C VAL A 105 -14.52 6.44 -10.42
N VAL A 106 -13.40 6.36 -11.15
CA VAL A 106 -12.10 6.88 -10.67
C VAL A 106 -12.08 8.40 -10.71
N GLY A 107 -12.59 8.97 -11.80
CA GLY A 107 -12.60 10.41 -12.01
C GLY A 107 -12.77 10.78 -13.48
N LYS A 108 -12.57 12.05 -13.79
CA LYS A 108 -12.70 12.60 -15.14
C LYS A 108 -11.40 12.46 -15.91
N VAL A 109 -11.47 11.94 -17.13
CA VAL A 109 -10.32 11.90 -18.05
C VAL A 109 -10.02 13.32 -18.52
N LEU A 110 -8.78 13.76 -18.32
CA LEU A 110 -8.26 15.04 -18.78
C LEU A 110 -7.52 14.90 -20.11
N VAL A 111 -6.67 13.87 -20.20
CA VAL A 111 -5.80 13.62 -21.35
C VAL A 111 -5.78 12.11 -21.60
N GLU A 112 -5.76 11.76 -22.89
CA GLU A 112 -5.53 10.41 -23.39
C GLU A 112 -4.37 10.47 -24.39
N GLU A 113 -3.34 9.67 -24.13
CA GLU A 113 -2.14 9.58 -24.96
C GLU A 113 -1.90 8.12 -25.34
N ILE A 114 -1.73 7.87 -26.65
CA ILE A 114 -1.40 6.54 -27.16
C ILE A 114 0.12 6.45 -27.29
N LEU A 115 0.72 5.55 -26.52
CA LEU A 115 2.14 5.23 -26.59
C LEU A 115 2.33 4.02 -27.50
N GLU A 116 2.47 4.29 -28.80
CA GLU A 116 2.53 3.27 -29.86
C GLU A 116 3.66 2.25 -29.65
N GLU A 117 4.79 2.67 -29.10
CA GLU A 117 5.95 1.82 -28.85
C GLU A 117 5.65 0.64 -27.91
N TYR A 118 4.66 0.79 -27.01
CA TYR A 118 4.32 -0.21 -25.99
C TYR A 118 2.89 -0.73 -26.09
N GLN A 119 2.11 -0.30 -27.09
CA GLN A 119 0.66 -0.56 -27.16
C GLN A 119 -0.05 -0.20 -25.86
N THR A 120 0.40 0.88 -25.22
CA THR A 120 -0.12 1.36 -23.93
C THR A 120 -0.90 2.64 -24.17
N ILE A 121 -2.06 2.76 -23.54
CA ILE A 121 -2.82 4.01 -23.51
C ILE A 121 -2.66 4.61 -22.12
N GLN A 122 -2.17 5.84 -22.05
CA GLN A 122 -2.03 6.59 -20.82
C GLN A 122 -3.22 7.55 -20.67
N TYR A 123 -3.93 7.43 -19.54
CA TYR A 123 -5.00 8.34 -19.15
C TYR A 123 -4.54 9.20 -17.98
N CYS A 124 -4.63 10.53 -18.10
CA CYS A 124 -4.54 11.44 -16.97
C CYS A 124 -5.94 11.71 -16.44
N ILE A 125 -6.18 11.42 -15.16
CA ILE A 125 -7.51 11.50 -14.54
C ILE A 125 -7.49 12.48 -13.39
N GLU A 126 -8.45 13.41 -13.42
CA GLU A 126 -8.79 14.30 -12.32
C GLU A 126 -9.75 13.59 -11.36
N ILE A 127 -9.35 13.51 -10.09
CA ILE A 127 -10.18 12.96 -9.03
C ILE A 127 -11.23 14.00 -8.62
N PRO A 128 -12.51 13.62 -8.48
CA PRO A 128 -13.55 14.52 -8.00
C PRO A 128 -13.18 15.19 -6.67
N GLN A 129 -13.53 16.47 -6.52
CA GLN A 129 -13.12 17.27 -5.35
C GLN A 129 -13.68 16.73 -4.03
N ASP A 130 -14.87 16.13 -4.10
CA ASP A 130 -15.60 15.53 -2.99
C ASP A 130 -15.05 14.16 -2.58
N TYR A 131 -14.15 13.56 -3.36
CA TYR A 131 -13.52 12.29 -3.01
C TYR A 131 -12.42 12.50 -1.97
N GLN A 132 -12.29 11.50 -1.08
CA GLN A 132 -11.13 11.38 -0.22
C GLN A 132 -10.06 10.56 -0.94
N ALA A 133 -8.97 11.20 -1.37
CA ALA A 133 -7.86 10.54 -2.05
C ALA A 133 -6.53 10.83 -1.34
N TYR A 134 -5.84 9.78 -0.88
CA TYR A 134 -4.53 9.92 -0.25
C TYR A 134 -3.68 8.65 -0.33
N HIS A 135 -2.38 8.85 -0.21
CA HIS A 135 -1.40 7.81 0.03
C HIS A 135 -0.83 7.93 1.44
N GLN A 136 -0.57 6.81 2.11
CA GLN A 136 0.05 6.78 3.44
C GLN A 136 0.93 5.54 3.59
N GLU A 137 2.10 5.77 4.15
CA GLU A 137 3.06 4.73 4.52
C GLU A 137 3.07 4.56 6.05
N LYS A 138 3.18 3.32 6.52
CA LYS A 138 3.35 2.97 7.94
C LYS A 138 4.51 2.00 8.11
N GLU A 139 5.15 2.09 9.25
CA GLU A 139 6.25 1.22 9.63
C GLU A 139 6.15 0.82 11.10
N GLY A 140 6.45 -0.45 11.39
CA GLY A 140 6.57 -0.95 12.76
C GLY A 140 7.69 -0.24 13.50
N LEU A 141 7.44 0.15 14.74
CA LEU A 141 8.47 0.79 15.57
C LEU A 141 9.61 -0.18 15.90
N LEU A 142 9.27 -1.44 16.17
CA LEU A 142 10.19 -2.46 16.64
C LEU A 142 10.53 -3.42 15.51
N PRO A 143 11.80 -3.83 15.36
CA PRO A 143 12.16 -4.84 14.37
C PRO A 143 11.56 -6.20 14.74
N TYR A 144 11.49 -7.09 13.77
CA TYR A 144 11.28 -8.52 13.97
C TYR A 144 12.35 -9.32 13.27
N TYR A 145 12.57 -10.53 13.77
CA TYR A 145 13.51 -11.44 13.18
C TYR A 145 12.83 -12.26 12.08
N GLN A 146 13.35 -12.16 10.86
CA GLN A 146 12.98 -13.04 9.75
C GLN A 146 13.97 -14.20 9.70
N PHE A 147 13.49 -15.41 9.92
CA PHE A 147 14.25 -16.61 9.61
C PHE A 147 14.10 -16.92 8.12
N ARG A 148 15.22 -16.96 7.39
CA ARG A 148 15.26 -17.34 5.97
C ARG A 148 16.10 -18.58 5.81
N TRP A 149 15.48 -19.74 5.97
CA TRP A 149 16.15 -20.99 5.67
C TRP A 149 16.17 -21.20 4.15
N SER A 150 17.35 -21.19 3.53
CA SER A 150 17.53 -21.70 2.17
C SER A 150 18.63 -22.77 2.17
N MET A 151 18.53 -23.74 1.26
CA MET A 151 19.56 -24.77 1.06
C MET A 151 20.95 -24.18 0.77
N THR A 152 21.01 -22.93 0.31
CA THR A 152 22.24 -22.21 -0.05
C THR A 152 22.77 -21.29 1.06
N SER A 153 22.05 -21.08 2.16
CA SER A 153 22.53 -20.27 3.30
C SER A 153 21.94 -20.76 4.62
N PRO A 154 22.63 -21.65 5.35
CA PRO A 154 22.15 -22.18 6.63
C PRO A 154 22.13 -21.13 7.78
N SER A 155 22.71 -19.94 7.56
CA SER A 155 22.70 -18.80 8.48
C SER A 155 21.81 -17.64 8.01
N GLY A 156 20.84 -17.91 7.13
CA GLY A 156 19.96 -16.89 6.58
C GLY A 156 18.96 -16.38 7.62
N GLY A 157 19.14 -15.14 8.08
CA GLY A 157 18.16 -14.45 8.89
C GLY A 157 18.64 -13.05 9.26
N GLY A 158 17.70 -12.17 9.58
CA GLY A 158 18.01 -10.78 9.88
C GLY A 158 16.84 -10.06 10.53
N PHE A 159 17.15 -8.90 11.11
CA PHE A 159 16.12 -7.99 11.59
C PHE A 159 15.56 -7.18 10.43
N ASP A 160 14.25 -7.08 10.40
CA ASP A 160 13.51 -6.28 9.43
C ASP A 160 12.40 -5.52 10.16
N TYR A 161 11.82 -4.52 9.51
CA TYR A 161 10.68 -3.79 10.02
C TYR A 161 9.43 -4.14 9.23
N SER A 162 8.31 -4.19 9.94
CA SER A 162 7.04 -4.37 9.25
C SER A 162 6.70 -3.06 8.58
N TRP A 163 6.09 -3.14 7.40
CA TRP A 163 5.78 -1.97 6.60
C TRP A 163 4.45 -2.13 5.87
N GLU A 164 3.75 -1.02 5.65
CA GLU A 164 2.48 -0.95 4.94
C GLU A 164 2.43 0.31 4.08
N ALA A 165 2.13 0.14 2.79
CA ALA A 165 1.68 1.19 1.89
C ALA A 165 0.18 1.08 1.66
N ASN A 166 -0.52 2.21 1.77
CA ASN A 166 -1.93 2.30 1.51
C ASN A 166 -2.26 3.51 0.62
N THR A 167 -2.77 3.25 -0.58
CA THR A 167 -3.34 4.26 -1.46
C THR A 167 -4.86 4.07 -1.49
N LEU A 168 -5.59 5.11 -1.09
CA LEU A 168 -7.05 5.10 -1.00
C LEU A 168 -7.65 6.19 -1.88
N LEU A 169 -8.69 5.83 -2.63
CA LEU A 169 -9.70 6.76 -3.15
C LEU A 169 -11.05 6.30 -2.61
N CYS A 170 -11.80 7.20 -1.98
CA CYS A 170 -13.12 6.93 -1.46
C CYS A 170 -14.11 7.95 -2.05
N SER A 171 -15.19 7.44 -2.66
CA SER A 171 -16.27 8.26 -3.19
C SER A 171 -17.18 8.75 -2.06
N THR A 172 -17.98 9.77 -2.33
CA THR A 172 -18.99 10.28 -1.39
C THR A 172 -20.07 9.26 -1.04
N ASN A 173 -20.28 8.25 -1.88
CA ASN A 173 -21.23 7.16 -1.66
C ASN A 173 -20.65 6.02 -0.80
N GLY A 174 -19.40 6.13 -0.35
CA GLY A 174 -18.72 5.14 0.50
C GLY A 174 -18.07 3.99 -0.26
N GLU A 175 -18.04 4.03 -1.60
CA GLU A 175 -17.26 3.08 -2.39
C GLU A 175 -15.79 3.45 -2.33
N SER A 176 -14.89 2.47 -2.24
CA SER A 176 -13.46 2.74 -2.10
C SER A 176 -12.58 1.91 -3.02
N LEU A 177 -11.73 2.57 -3.80
CA LEU A 177 -10.55 1.97 -4.42
C LEU A 177 -9.42 1.96 -3.40
N GLN A 178 -8.98 0.79 -2.98
CA GLN A 178 -7.84 0.68 -2.06
C GLN A 178 -6.76 -0.23 -2.63
N PHE A 179 -5.56 0.32 -2.80
CA PHE A 179 -4.36 -0.44 -3.10
C PHE A 179 -3.55 -0.58 -1.81
N TYR A 180 -3.47 -1.83 -1.34
CA TYR A 180 -2.82 -2.16 -0.09
C TYR A 180 -1.63 -3.08 -0.34
N ARG A 181 -0.47 -2.71 0.20
CA ARG A 181 0.71 -3.56 0.21
C ARG A 181 1.28 -3.56 1.60
N SER A 182 1.63 -4.74 2.11
CA SER A 182 2.33 -4.83 3.38
C SER A 182 3.42 -5.88 3.32
N ARG A 183 4.36 -5.76 4.26
CA ARG A 183 5.41 -6.73 4.54
C ARG A 183 5.51 -6.88 6.05
N GLY A 184 5.69 -8.12 6.50
CA GLY A 184 5.90 -8.42 7.92
C GLY A 184 4.60 -8.60 8.68
N ALA A 185 4.56 -8.03 9.88
CA ALA A 185 3.55 -8.34 10.88
C ALA A 185 2.54 -7.21 11.12
N ILE A 186 2.55 -6.12 10.33
CA ILE A 186 1.43 -5.16 10.37
C ILE A 186 0.19 -5.91 9.90
N ILE A 187 -0.77 -6.06 10.80
CA ILE A 187 -2.02 -6.73 10.48
C ILE A 187 -2.75 -5.83 9.50
N LYS A 188 -3.10 -6.41 8.36
CA LYS A 188 -4.03 -5.78 7.44
C LYS A 188 -5.31 -5.54 8.20
N ASP A 189 -5.57 -4.28 8.56
CA ASP A 189 -6.86 -3.89 9.11
C ASP A 189 -7.90 -4.26 8.05
N ASP A 190 -8.87 -5.07 8.45
CA ASP A 190 -9.66 -5.87 7.53
C ASP A 190 -10.60 -4.96 6.72
N ARG A 191 -10.14 -4.52 5.53
CA ARG A 191 -10.93 -4.21 4.33
C ARG A 191 -10.13 -4.59 3.07
N SER A 192 -10.64 -5.62 2.41
CA SER A 192 -10.33 -6.09 1.06
C SER A 192 -10.08 -4.93 0.09
N GLY A 193 -8.93 -4.95 -0.59
CA GLY A 193 -8.62 -3.93 -1.58
C GLY A 193 -9.45 -4.06 -2.86
N ILE A 194 -9.32 -3.03 -3.70
CA ILE A 194 -9.85 -2.90 -5.08
C ILE A 194 -11.37 -3.16 -5.20
N PHE A 195 -12.10 -2.31 -4.48
CA PHE A 195 -13.53 -2.06 -4.46
C PHE A 195 -14.38 -2.85 -3.47
N PRO A 196 -15.08 -2.07 -2.63
CA PRO A 196 -15.09 -2.07 -1.16
C PRO A 196 -15.05 -3.42 -0.46
#